data_AF-A0A8B3RV60-F1
#
_entry.id   AF-A0A8B3RV60-F1
#
_cell.length_a   1.000
_cell.length_b   1.000
_cell.length_c   1.000
_cell.angle_alpha   90.00
_cell.angle_beta   90.00
_cell.angle_gamma   90.00
#
_symmetry.space_group_name_H-M   'P 1'
#
loop_
_entity.id
_entity.type
_entity.pdbx_description
1 polymer ?
#
loop_
_entity_poly.entity_id
_entity_poly.type
_entity_poly.pdbx_seq_one_letter_code
_entity_poly.pdbx_strand_id
1 'polypeptide(L)'
;MKNYDPNIRWGIHTVKVSFQQWDYKGYVTFVKSGNCKGLNVLDIDADDLYDMKFKENPINFVWFGTDDDGEDWFTMILKNNEDELSVEDEWDCLKDYIVGVEIIDFVEEENEK
;
A
#
# COMPACT_ATOMS: atom_id res chain seq x y z
N MET A 1 -14.79 -8.20 1.81
CA MET A 1 -15.81 -7.59 0.92
C MET A 1 -17.07 -8.45 0.81
N LYS A 2 -18.28 -7.88 0.97
CA LYS A 2 -19.57 -8.64 0.90
C LYS A 2 -20.30 -8.52 -0.45
N ASN A 3 -20.21 -7.37 -1.12
CA ASN A 3 -20.80 -7.11 -2.42
C ASN A 3 -19.90 -6.11 -3.17
N TYR A 4 -19.60 -6.35 -4.44
CA TYR A 4 -18.78 -5.46 -5.27
C TYR A 4 -19.47 -5.31 -6.63
N ASP A 5 -20.05 -4.14 -6.88
CA ASP A 5 -20.68 -3.84 -8.16
C ASP A 5 -19.64 -3.24 -9.12
N PRO A 6 -19.22 -3.96 -10.18
CA PRO A 6 -18.26 -3.43 -11.13
C PRO A 6 -18.79 -2.19 -11.89
N ASN A 7 -20.09 -1.89 -11.86
CA ASN A 7 -20.68 -0.73 -12.52
C ASN A 7 -20.61 0.57 -11.70
N ILE A 8 -20.21 0.51 -10.43
CA ILE A 8 -20.27 1.62 -9.48
C ILE A 8 -19.30 2.75 -9.84
N ARG A 9 -19.71 4.01 -9.99
CA ARG A 9 -18.78 5.03 -10.53
C ARG A 9 -17.92 5.70 -9.47
N TRP A 10 -18.40 5.76 -8.23
CA TRP A 10 -17.78 6.49 -7.13
C TRP A 10 -17.84 5.67 -5.85
N GLY A 11 -16.79 5.77 -5.05
CA GLY A 11 -16.66 5.06 -3.79
C GLY A 11 -15.23 5.02 -3.30
N ILE A 12 -15.07 4.49 -2.10
CA ILE A 12 -13.81 4.39 -1.38
C ILE A 12 -13.36 2.93 -1.43
N HIS A 13 -12.23 2.69 -2.06
CA HIS A 13 -11.59 1.38 -2.13
C HIS A 13 -10.54 1.29 -1.02
N THR A 14 -10.58 0.22 -0.21
CA THR A 14 -9.46 -0.11 0.68
C THR A 14 -8.52 -1.04 -0.07
N VAL A 15 -7.29 -0.59 -0.29
CA VAL A 15 -6.24 -1.36 -0.97
C VAL A 15 -5.26 -1.87 0.07
N LYS A 16 -4.86 -3.12 -0.07
CA LYS A 16 -3.78 -3.75 0.67
C LYS A 16 -2.57 -3.91 -0.24
N VAL A 17 -1.42 -3.42 0.21
CA VAL A 17 -0.12 -3.68 -0.42
C VAL A 17 0.66 -4.60 0.49
N SER A 18 1.13 -5.70 -0.05
CA SER A 18 1.89 -6.73 0.67
C SER A 18 3.34 -6.70 0.24
N PHE A 19 4.24 -6.72 1.23
CA PHE A 19 5.68 -6.69 1.07
C PHE A 19 6.28 -8.01 1.53
N GLN A 20 7.37 -8.44 0.89
CA GLN A 20 8.08 -9.64 1.29
C GLN A 20 9.57 -9.57 0.97
N GLN A 21 10.40 -10.00 1.92
CA GLN A 21 11.81 -10.31 1.73
C GLN A 21 12.08 -11.67 2.36
N TRP A 22 12.56 -12.62 1.56
CA TRP A 22 12.69 -14.03 1.97
C TRP A 22 11.36 -14.57 2.53
N ASP A 23 11.34 -15.07 3.76
CA ASP A 23 10.16 -15.57 4.48
C ASP A 23 9.49 -14.50 5.37
N TYR A 24 10.06 -13.30 5.48
CA TYR A 24 9.50 -12.18 6.23
C TYR A 24 8.46 -11.44 5.40
N LYS A 25 7.30 -11.17 6.01
CA LYS A 25 6.14 -10.59 5.33
C LYS A 25 5.59 -9.39 6.08
N GLY A 26 4.97 -8.51 5.32
CA GLY A 26 4.42 -7.28 5.79
C GLY A 26 3.26 -6.82 4.93
N TYR A 27 2.45 -5.93 5.46
CA TYR A 27 1.47 -5.25 4.64
C TYR A 27 1.16 -3.87 5.19
N VAL A 28 0.65 -3.00 4.30
CA VAL A 28 -0.05 -1.77 4.67
C VAL A 28 -1.42 -1.77 4.00
N THR A 29 -2.35 -0.99 4.52
CA THR A 29 -3.59 -0.68 3.84
C THR A 29 -3.81 0.82 3.77
N PHE A 30 -4.42 1.29 2.69
CA PHE A 30 -4.83 2.68 2.52
C PHE A 30 -6.17 2.74 1.79
N VAL A 31 -6.72 3.95 1.71
CA VAL A 31 -7.97 4.22 0.99
C VAL A 31 -7.69 5.01 -0.28
N LYS A 32 -8.27 4.59 -1.40
CA LYS A 32 -8.26 5.30 -2.68
C LYS A 32 -9.69 5.61 -3.10
N SER A 33 -10.00 6.90 -3.25
CA SER A 33 -11.32 7.34 -3.72
C SER A 33 -11.41 7.28 -5.25
N GLY A 34 -12.63 7.35 -5.77
CA GLY A 34 -12.88 7.37 -7.21
C GLY A 34 -12.84 5.98 -7.87
N ASN A 35 -12.44 5.94 -9.13
CA ASN A 35 -12.56 4.74 -9.98
C ASN A 35 -11.31 3.83 -9.91
N CYS A 36 -11.04 3.26 -8.73
CA CYS A 36 -9.97 2.28 -8.54
C CYS A 36 -10.55 0.85 -8.56
N LYS A 37 -10.74 0.28 -9.76
CA LYS A 37 -11.35 -1.05 -9.93
C LYS A 37 -10.48 -2.02 -10.72
N GLY A 38 -10.55 -3.30 -10.35
CA GLY A 38 -9.93 -4.37 -11.12
C GLY A 38 -8.46 -4.08 -11.39
N LEU A 39 -8.06 -4.06 -12.67
CA LEU A 39 -6.68 -3.77 -13.07
C LEU A 39 -6.20 -2.36 -12.73
N ASN A 40 -7.10 -1.39 -12.50
CA ASN A 40 -6.69 -0.02 -12.11
C ASN A 40 -5.98 0.01 -10.74
N VAL A 41 -6.06 -1.08 -9.95
CA VAL A 41 -5.28 -1.21 -8.71
C VAL A 41 -3.78 -1.38 -8.99
N LEU A 42 -3.40 -1.80 -10.20
CA LEU A 42 -2.01 -1.96 -10.61
C LEU A 42 -1.37 -0.63 -11.05
N ASP A 43 -2.18 0.39 -11.33
CA ASP A 43 -1.70 1.76 -11.58
C ASP A 43 -1.35 2.48 -10.27
N ILE A 44 -1.26 1.75 -9.16
CA ILE A 44 -0.74 2.26 -7.89
C ILE A 44 0.78 2.16 -7.97
N ASP A 45 1.44 3.30 -8.04
CA ASP A 45 2.89 3.40 -8.10
C ASP A 45 3.50 3.77 -6.74
N ALA A 46 4.82 3.95 -6.71
CA ALA A 46 5.53 4.35 -5.51
C ALA A 46 5.15 5.78 -5.07
N ASP A 47 4.81 6.67 -6.00
CA ASP A 47 4.40 8.04 -5.70
C ASP A 47 3.07 8.06 -4.95
N ASP A 48 2.14 7.18 -5.35
CA ASP A 48 0.91 6.92 -4.60
C ASP A 48 1.22 6.53 -3.14
N LEU A 49 2.26 5.74 -2.88
CA LEU A 49 2.66 5.34 -1.52
C LEU A 49 3.33 6.44 -0.70
N TYR A 50 3.92 7.45 -1.36
CA TYR A 50 4.61 8.57 -0.70
C TYR A 50 3.64 9.48 0.06
N ASP A 51 2.49 9.78 -0.54
CA ASP A 51 1.51 10.74 0.00
C ASP A 51 0.35 10.09 0.79
N MET A 52 0.32 8.76 0.90
CA MET A 52 -0.83 8.06 1.47
C MET A 52 -0.86 8.03 2.99
N LYS A 53 -2.03 8.40 3.53
CA LYS A 53 -2.37 8.09 4.92
C LYS A 53 -2.81 6.64 5.02
N PHE A 54 -1.94 5.80 5.56
CA PHE A 54 -2.27 4.40 5.83
C PHE A 54 -3.42 4.28 6.83
N LYS A 55 -4.38 3.42 6.49
CA LYS A 55 -5.45 2.97 7.39
C LYS A 55 -4.91 1.95 8.40
N GLU A 56 -4.07 1.04 7.92
CA GLU A 56 -3.30 0.11 8.76
C GLU A 56 -1.85 0.10 8.30
N ASN A 57 -0.91 0.26 9.24
CA ASN A 57 0.53 0.17 8.98
C ASN A 57 1.21 -0.65 10.10
N PRO A 58 0.96 -1.97 10.17
CA PRO A 58 1.53 -2.84 11.20
C PRO A 58 3.05 -3.05 11.07
N ILE A 59 3.64 -2.66 9.93
CA ILE A 59 5.07 -2.81 9.64
C ILE A 59 5.87 -1.54 9.85
N ASN A 60 5.26 -0.48 10.39
CA ASN A 60 5.91 0.82 10.57
C ASN A 60 6.58 1.34 9.28
N PHE A 61 5.96 1.10 8.12
CA PHE A 61 6.46 1.60 6.84
C PHE A 61 6.46 3.12 6.85
N VAL A 62 7.61 3.73 6.65
CA VAL A 62 7.78 5.19 6.64
C VAL A 62 8.84 5.59 5.63
N TRP A 63 8.61 6.69 4.92
CA TRP A 63 9.68 7.49 4.34
C TRP A 63 10.41 8.20 5.49
N PHE A 64 11.75 8.15 5.51
CA PHE A 64 12.52 8.71 6.62
C PHE A 64 13.50 9.82 6.23
N GLY A 65 13.65 10.13 4.95
CA GLY A 65 14.36 11.31 4.50
C GLY A 65 14.99 11.16 3.12
N THR A 66 15.55 12.27 2.67
CA THR A 66 16.42 12.36 1.51
C THR A 66 17.86 12.53 1.99
N ASP A 67 18.81 11.80 1.42
CA ASP A 67 20.23 11.92 1.78
C ASP A 67 20.92 13.12 1.11
N ASP A 68 22.23 13.28 1.35
CA ASP A 68 23.04 14.38 0.82
C ASP A 68 23.20 14.32 -0.71
N ASP A 69 23.00 13.14 -1.31
CA ASP A 69 23.07 12.93 -2.76
C ASP A 69 21.71 13.14 -3.45
N GLY A 70 20.64 13.33 -2.66
CA GLY A 70 19.29 13.62 -3.14
C GLY A 70 18.42 12.38 -3.32
N GLU A 71 18.86 11.23 -2.82
CA GLU A 71 18.11 9.97 -2.91
C GLU A 71 17.16 9.83 -1.72
N ASP A 72 15.92 9.45 -1.99
CA ASP A 72 14.90 9.22 -0.97
C ASP A 72 15.00 7.81 -0.38
N TRP A 73 14.75 7.67 0.92
CA TRP A 73 14.87 6.41 1.64
C TRP A 73 13.62 6.05 2.44
N PHE A 74 13.36 4.75 2.57
CA PHE A 74 12.28 4.20 3.39
C PHE A 74 12.78 3.18 4.40
N THR A 75 11.96 2.94 5.42
CA THR A 75 12.14 1.79 6.31
C THR A 75 10.82 1.07 6.58
N MET A 76 10.90 -0.23 6.83
CA MET A 76 9.80 -1.06 7.33
C MET A 76 10.30 -2.24 8.16
N ILE A 77 9.41 -2.80 8.96
CA ILE A 77 9.66 -3.97 9.80
C ILE A 77 8.78 -5.12 9.32
N LEU A 78 9.39 -6.06 8.59
CA LEU A 78 8.74 -7.29 8.16
C LEU A 78 8.82 -8.35 9.26
N LYS A 79 7.86 -9.27 9.31
CA LYS A 79 7.79 -10.29 10.37
C LYS A 79 7.62 -11.68 9.80
N ASN A 80 8.21 -12.67 10.45
CA ASN A 80 7.88 -14.08 10.26
C ASN A 80 7.36 -14.67 11.60
N ASN A 81 7.35 -16.00 11.74
CA ASN A 81 6.84 -16.66 12.95
C ASN A 81 7.81 -16.58 14.15
N GLU A 82 9.08 -16.21 13.92
CA GLU A 82 10.16 -16.30 14.89
C GLU A 82 10.65 -14.91 15.29
N ASP A 83 10.94 -14.06 14.30
CA ASP A 83 11.65 -12.80 14.44
C ASP A 83 11.07 -11.67 13.54
N GLU A 84 11.66 -10.49 13.67
CA GLU A 84 11.40 -9.30 12.85
C GLU A 84 12.65 -8.94 12.02
N LEU A 85 12.44 -8.44 10.81
CA LEU A 85 13.47 -7.96 9.90
C LEU A 85 13.25 -6.47 9.63
N SER A 86 14.22 -5.64 9.99
CA SER A 86 14.26 -4.23 9.61
C SER A 86 14.81 -4.11 8.20
N VAL A 87 14.05 -3.45 7.33
CA VAL A 87 14.44 -3.10 5.96
C VAL A 87 14.68 -1.60 5.92
N GLU A 88 15.79 -1.18 5.33
CA GLU A 88 16.16 0.20 5.05
C GLU A 88 16.79 0.20 3.65
N ASP A 89 16.18 0.94 2.72
CA ASP A 89 16.58 0.91 1.32
C ASP A 89 16.15 2.20 0.59
N GLU A 90 16.71 2.41 -0.60
CA GLU A 90 16.36 3.51 -1.50
C GLU A 90 14.90 3.37 -1.97
N TRP A 91 14.19 4.49 -2.10
CA TRP A 91 12.78 4.55 -2.50
C TRP A 91 12.54 3.84 -3.84
N ASP A 92 13.46 3.98 -4.78
CA ASP A 92 13.41 3.34 -6.08
C ASP A 92 13.41 1.80 -6.03
N CYS A 93 13.91 1.20 -4.95
CA CYS A 93 13.93 -0.24 -4.71
C CYS A 93 12.61 -0.76 -4.12
N LEU A 94 11.72 0.10 -3.61
CA LEU A 94 10.48 -0.29 -2.93
C LEU A 94 9.64 -1.28 -3.76
N LYS A 95 9.60 -1.07 -5.08
CA LYS A 95 8.86 -1.90 -6.04
C LYS A 95 9.26 -3.38 -6.01
N ASP A 96 10.52 -3.68 -5.69
CA ASP A 96 11.03 -5.06 -5.70
C ASP A 96 10.56 -5.86 -4.47
N TYR A 97 10.14 -5.16 -3.41
CA TYR A 97 9.57 -5.77 -2.21
C TYR A 97 8.06 -6.03 -2.34
N ILE A 98 7.36 -5.39 -3.28
CA ILE A 98 5.91 -5.53 -3.45
C ILE A 98 5.59 -6.86 -4.12
N VAL A 99 4.88 -7.73 -3.40
CA VAL A 99 4.47 -9.06 -3.90
C VAL A 99 2.97 -9.21 -4.08
N GLY A 100 2.18 -8.21 -3.70
CA GLY A 100 0.74 -8.24 -3.90
C GLY A 100 0.07 -6.90 -3.68
N VAL A 101 -0.88 -6.58 -4.57
CA VAL A 101 -1.77 -5.42 -4.46
C VAL A 101 -3.20 -5.92 -4.63
N GLU A 102 -4.05 -5.65 -3.64
CA GLU A 102 -5.41 -6.22 -3.56
C GLU A 102 -6.42 -5.18 -3.10
N ILE A 103 -7.58 -5.09 -3.76
CA ILE A 103 -8.76 -4.39 -3.24
C ILE A 103 -9.44 -5.32 -2.23
N ILE A 104 -9.34 -5.00 -0.94
CA ILE A 104 -9.86 -5.85 0.15
C ILE A 104 -11.24 -5.43 0.65
N ASP A 105 -11.61 -4.17 0.42
CA ASP A 105 -12.90 -3.62 0.79
C ASP A 105 -13.32 -2.47 -0.12
N PHE A 106 -14.62 -2.22 -0.18
CA PHE A 106 -15.21 -1.15 -0.96
C PHE A 106 -16.45 -0.60 -0.26
N VAL A 107 -16.53 0.72 -0.18
CA VAL A 107 -17.67 1.46 0.35
C VAL A 107 -18.18 2.42 -0.73
N GLU A 108 -19.41 2.25 -1.15
CA GLU A 108 -20.06 3.20 -2.07
C GLU A 108 -20.19 4.55 -1.40
N GLU A 109 -19.81 5.62 -2.09
CA GLU A 109 -20.17 6.97 -1.65
C GLU A 109 -21.65 7.18 -1.95
N GLU A 110 -22.47 7.27 -0.90
CA GLU A 110 -23.85 7.70 -1.07
C GLU A 110 -23.81 9.13 -1.61
N ASN A 111 -24.24 9.32 -2.86
CA ASN A 111 -24.52 10.67 -3.35
C ASN A 111 -25.58 11.27 -2.42
N GLU A 112 -25.21 12.28 -1.63
CA GLU A 112 -26.20 13.15 -1.00
C GLU A 112 -27.14 13.64 -2.12
N LYS A 113 -28.39 13.17 -2.05
CA LYS A 113 -29.45 13.56 -2.99
C LYS A 113 -29.98 14.94 -2.68
#